data_AF-A0A6N9DZK0-F1
#
_entry.id   AF-A0A6N9DZK0-F1
#
_cell.length_a   1.000
_cell.length_b   1.000
_cell.length_c   1.000
_cell.angle_alpha   90.00
_cell.angle_beta   90.00
_cell.angle_gamma   90.00
#
_symmetry.space_group_name_H-M   'P 1'
#
loop_
_entity.id
_entity.type
_entity.pdbx_description
1 polymer ?
#
loop_
_entity_poly.entity_id
_entity_poly.type
_entity_poly.pdbx_seq_one_letter_code
_entity_poly.pdbx_strand_id
1 'polypeptide(L)'
;MANTIPFHDWLKHLDSEYLSTFIRDGGASIKFAVTKDDLKPELYHAVESKGRGLGYLVVRLDAADIRVHMPQDIFFGMAKQVNWRHLARRFILRLAKECGYGVDDVNPGDAENIFKIIGRRNSGLNRVLDSEAVLRELRPELEAQVAQEYRMAKDFRVAMSHLCLRENVHPSQEYTAQPLIDWLTGEKTRISSVRPFSIYTAINRTTSRHFLESALFWFKHVGYAGTVIVLDNSRIALSSDPKDGRRYYTKAMVMDHYEILREFVDGIDRLSGALLVIVTSSEFLNEDNRSRGFGLYQALMTRIMDDVRDKNLVNPIASLVRLS
;
A
#
# COMPACT_ATOMS: atom_id res chain seq x y z
N MET A 1 11.42 -16.44 29.67
CA MET A 1 10.52 -15.39 29.18
C MET A 1 11.17 -14.80 27.95
N ALA A 2 10.49 -14.75 26.81
CA ALA A 2 11.07 -14.08 25.65
C ALA A 2 11.16 -12.58 25.94
N ASN A 3 12.28 -11.94 25.60
CA ASN A 3 12.46 -10.52 25.88
C ASN A 3 11.46 -9.71 25.05
N THR A 4 10.74 -8.80 25.71
CA THR A 4 9.78 -7.86 25.09
C THR A 4 10.32 -6.45 25.14
N ILE A 5 9.91 -5.61 24.20
CA ILE A 5 10.19 -4.18 24.19
C ILE A 5 8.87 -3.39 24.31
N PRO A 6 8.80 -2.32 25.12
CA PRO A 6 7.64 -1.43 25.11
C PRO A 6 7.36 -0.94 23.70
N PHE A 7 6.12 -1.03 23.24
CA PHE A 7 5.84 -0.72 21.83
C PHE A 7 6.18 0.74 21.46
N HIS A 8 6.10 1.68 22.41
CA HIS A 8 6.53 3.07 22.23
C HIS A 8 8.02 3.21 21.94
N ASP A 9 8.87 2.39 22.58
CA ASP A 9 10.30 2.40 22.32
C ASP A 9 10.62 1.74 20.98
N TRP A 10 9.94 0.64 20.64
CA TRP A 10 10.01 0.07 19.30
C TRP A 10 9.62 1.07 18.21
N LEU A 11 8.58 1.87 18.43
CA LEU A 11 8.15 2.90 17.48
C LEU A 11 9.21 3.99 17.28
N LYS A 12 9.99 4.36 18.31
CA LYS A 12 11.12 5.29 18.17
C LYS A 12 12.21 4.73 17.25
N HIS A 13 12.52 3.44 17.40
CA HIS A 13 13.47 2.76 16.50
C HIS A 13 12.91 2.65 15.08
N LEU A 14 11.63 2.30 14.94
CA LEU A 14 10.95 2.22 13.65
C LEU A 14 10.93 3.59 12.94
N ASP A 15 10.78 4.68 13.69
CA ASP A 15 10.85 6.03 13.15
C ASP A 15 12.27 6.37 12.65
N SER A 16 13.25 6.34 13.56
CA SER A 16 14.62 6.80 13.28
C SER A 16 15.35 5.96 12.22
N GLU A 17 15.21 4.63 12.27
CA GLU A 17 15.96 3.71 11.41
C GLU A 17 15.21 3.35 10.10
N TYR A 18 13.88 3.50 10.07
CA TYR A 18 13.07 3.08 8.92
C TYR A 18 12.23 4.22 8.32
N LEU A 19 11.25 4.77 9.05
CA LEU A 19 10.27 5.70 8.48
C LEU A 19 10.85 7.07 8.13
N SER A 20 11.80 7.59 8.91
CA SER A 20 12.40 8.88 8.63
C SER A 20 13.53 8.81 7.60
N THR A 21 14.08 7.61 7.35
CA THR A 21 15.27 7.36 6.52
C THR A 21 15.04 6.25 5.50
N PHE A 22 15.36 5.00 5.81
CA PHE A 22 15.47 3.90 4.84
C PHE A 22 14.24 3.72 3.94
N ILE A 23 13.03 3.73 4.49
CA ILE A 23 11.79 3.59 3.71
C ILE A 23 11.51 4.87 2.91
N ARG A 24 11.76 6.03 3.52
CA ARG A 24 11.62 7.34 2.87
C ARG A 24 12.54 7.49 1.67
N ASP A 25 13.70 6.85 1.69
CA ASP A 25 14.66 6.85 0.58
C ASP A 25 14.38 5.76 -0.47
N GLY A 26 13.33 4.95 -0.27
CA GLY A 26 12.85 3.97 -1.25
C GLY A 26 13.12 2.51 -0.87
N GLY A 27 13.80 2.27 0.24
CA GLY A 27 13.94 0.96 0.85
C GLY A 27 12.59 0.38 1.29
N ALA A 28 12.61 -0.90 1.66
CA ALA A 28 11.42 -1.64 2.05
C ALA A 28 11.73 -2.56 3.22
N SER A 29 10.79 -2.71 4.14
CA SER A 29 10.96 -3.60 5.29
C SER A 29 9.66 -4.27 5.68
N ILE A 30 9.77 -5.48 6.24
CA ILE A 30 8.68 -6.22 6.84
C ILE A 30 9.01 -6.53 8.28
N LYS A 31 8.06 -6.26 9.18
CA LYS A 31 8.17 -6.48 10.62
C LYS A 31 7.02 -7.32 11.12
N PHE A 32 7.31 -8.34 11.91
CA PHE A 32 6.37 -9.20 12.60
C PHE A 32 6.28 -8.75 14.05
N ALA A 33 5.25 -7.98 14.36
CA ALA A 33 4.99 -7.43 15.68
C ALA A 33 4.06 -8.38 16.45
N VAL A 34 4.64 -9.14 17.38
CA VAL A 34 3.88 -10.03 18.26
C VAL A 34 3.51 -9.28 19.52
N THR A 35 2.23 -9.12 19.79
CA THR A 35 1.73 -8.39 20.96
C THR A 35 0.47 -9.04 21.52
N LYS A 36 0.08 -8.66 22.74
CA LYS A 36 -1.17 -9.10 23.35
C LYS A 36 -2.37 -8.43 22.68
N ASP A 37 -3.51 -9.11 22.68
CA ASP A 37 -4.72 -8.66 21.99
C ASP A 37 -5.24 -7.30 22.49
N ASP A 38 -5.10 -7.00 23.78
CA ASP A 38 -5.51 -5.75 24.42
C ASP A 38 -4.65 -4.54 23.98
N LEU A 39 -3.40 -4.76 23.57
CA LEU A 39 -2.48 -3.71 23.13
C LEU A 39 -2.56 -3.40 21.64
N LYS A 40 -3.20 -4.26 20.85
CA LYS A 40 -3.28 -4.11 19.39
C LYS A 40 -3.92 -2.81 18.92
N PRO A 41 -5.07 -2.36 19.47
CA PRO A 41 -5.68 -1.10 19.04
C PRO A 41 -4.75 0.10 19.22
N GLU A 42 -4.00 0.14 20.33
CA GLU A 42 -3.03 1.20 20.61
C GLU A 42 -1.85 1.13 19.64
N LEU A 43 -1.32 -0.08 19.38
CA LEU A 43 -0.26 -0.31 18.39
C LEU A 43 -0.68 0.15 16.99
N TYR A 44 -1.89 -0.21 16.54
CA TYR A 44 -2.42 0.23 15.25
C TYR A 44 -2.46 1.74 15.18
N HIS A 45 -3.08 2.38 16.16
CA HIS A 45 -3.20 3.83 16.21
C HIS A 45 -1.82 4.51 16.17
N ALA A 46 -0.85 4.01 16.94
CA ALA A 46 0.47 4.60 17.04
C ALA A 46 1.27 4.49 15.73
N VAL A 47 1.31 3.32 15.11
CA VAL A 47 1.99 3.11 13.82
C VAL A 47 1.32 3.92 12.72
N GLU A 48 -0.01 3.90 12.67
CA GLU A 48 -0.75 4.62 11.65
C GLU A 48 -0.61 6.15 11.79
N SER A 49 -0.73 6.68 13.02
CA SER A 49 -0.58 8.10 13.31
C SER A 49 0.83 8.58 12.97
N LYS A 50 1.86 7.81 13.34
CA LYS A 50 3.25 8.09 12.98
C LYS A 50 3.46 8.12 11.46
N GLY A 51 2.95 7.11 10.74
CA GLY A 51 3.04 7.05 9.28
C GLY A 51 2.38 8.27 8.62
N ARG A 52 1.13 8.59 8.99
CA ARG A 52 0.41 9.76 8.45
C ARG A 52 1.14 11.07 8.76
N GLY A 53 1.65 11.23 9.98
CA GLY A 53 2.41 12.42 10.40
C GLY A 53 3.70 12.63 9.61
N LEU A 54 4.33 11.56 9.13
CA LEU A 54 5.52 11.60 8.28
C LEU A 54 5.19 11.66 6.77
N GLY A 55 3.92 11.76 6.39
CA GLY A 55 3.50 11.87 4.99
C GLY A 55 3.47 10.54 4.24
N TYR A 56 3.32 9.41 4.94
CA TYR A 56 3.09 8.11 4.33
C TYR A 56 1.62 7.91 3.96
N LEU A 57 1.38 7.13 2.90
CA LEU A 57 0.08 6.53 2.67
C LEU A 57 -0.06 5.35 3.65
N VAL A 58 -1.11 5.33 4.46
CA VAL A 58 -1.29 4.32 5.51
C VAL A 58 -2.53 3.48 5.23
N VAL A 59 -2.35 2.16 5.24
CA VAL A 59 -3.40 1.16 5.00
C VAL A 59 -3.42 0.16 6.15
N ARG A 60 -4.61 -0.19 6.62
CA ARG A 60 -4.80 -1.28 7.58
C ARG A 60 -5.64 -2.39 6.99
N LEU A 61 -5.16 -3.62 7.09
CA LEU A 61 -5.82 -4.84 6.63
C LEU A 61 -6.05 -5.75 7.83
N ASP A 62 -7.16 -6.48 7.82
CA ASP A 62 -7.51 -7.43 8.88
C ASP A 62 -7.84 -8.79 8.26
N ALA A 63 -7.11 -9.82 8.68
CA ALA A 63 -7.36 -11.20 8.25
C ALA A 63 -8.77 -11.70 8.61
N ALA A 64 -9.43 -11.10 9.61
CA ALA A 64 -10.82 -11.38 9.93
C ALA A 64 -11.81 -10.90 8.84
N ASP A 65 -11.43 -9.93 8.02
CA ASP A 65 -12.32 -9.26 7.05
C ASP A 65 -12.03 -9.63 5.58
N ILE A 66 -10.77 -9.87 5.22
CA ILE A 66 -10.34 -10.21 3.84
C ILE A 66 -9.70 -11.58 3.78
N ARG A 67 -9.59 -12.22 2.60
CA ARG A 67 -8.89 -13.51 2.46
C ARG A 67 -7.39 -13.27 2.30
N VAL A 68 -6.64 -13.15 3.39
CA VAL A 68 -5.20 -12.83 3.31
C VAL A 68 -4.34 -13.95 2.72
N HIS A 69 -4.89 -15.15 2.59
CA HIS A 69 -4.26 -16.25 1.84
C HIS A 69 -4.39 -16.11 0.32
N MET A 70 -5.08 -15.07 -0.17
CA MET A 70 -5.22 -14.73 -1.58
C MET A 70 -4.52 -13.39 -1.84
N PRO A 71 -3.43 -13.35 -2.63
CA PRO A 71 -2.63 -12.13 -2.79
C PRO A 71 -3.42 -11.00 -3.46
N GLN A 72 -4.36 -11.32 -4.35
CA GLN A 72 -5.25 -10.33 -4.95
C GLN A 72 -6.18 -9.65 -3.93
N ASP A 73 -6.59 -10.35 -2.87
CA ASP A 73 -7.45 -9.76 -1.84
C ASP A 73 -6.67 -8.82 -0.92
N ILE A 74 -5.37 -9.06 -0.72
CA ILE A 74 -4.47 -8.09 -0.05
C ILE A 74 -4.38 -6.82 -0.89
N PHE A 75 -4.13 -6.96 -2.20
CA PHE A 75 -4.10 -5.81 -3.11
C PHE A 75 -5.43 -5.05 -3.13
N PHE A 76 -6.57 -5.73 -3.27
CA PHE A 76 -7.88 -5.08 -3.27
C PHE A 76 -8.21 -4.42 -1.93
N GLY A 77 -7.86 -5.07 -0.81
CA GLY A 77 -8.02 -4.49 0.52
C GLY A 77 -7.25 -3.18 0.69
N MET A 78 -6.05 -3.11 0.13
CA MET A 78 -5.25 -1.87 0.07
C MET A 78 -5.88 -0.85 -0.88
N ALA A 79 -6.20 -1.26 -2.11
CA ALA A 79 -6.71 -0.38 -3.15
C ALA A 79 -8.04 0.30 -2.78
N LYS A 80 -8.90 -0.35 -1.99
CA LYS A 80 -10.14 0.22 -1.48
C LYS A 80 -9.94 1.38 -0.50
N GLN A 81 -8.79 1.46 0.15
CA GLN A 81 -8.47 2.54 1.10
C GLN A 81 -7.78 3.73 0.42
N VAL A 82 -7.54 3.64 -0.89
CA VAL A 82 -6.79 4.64 -1.64
C VAL A 82 -7.76 5.53 -2.43
N ASN A 83 -7.62 6.84 -2.26
CA ASN A 83 -8.31 7.81 -3.10
C ASN A 83 -7.55 8.00 -4.43
N TRP A 84 -7.84 7.13 -5.40
CA TRP A 84 -7.16 7.09 -6.71
C TRP A 84 -7.28 8.39 -7.51
N ARG A 85 -8.43 9.08 -7.42
CA ARG A 85 -8.63 10.39 -8.07
C ARG A 85 -7.74 11.45 -7.46
N HIS A 86 -7.68 11.50 -6.12
CA HIS A 86 -6.80 12.42 -5.42
C HIS A 86 -5.32 12.17 -5.74
N LEU A 87 -4.91 10.90 -5.89
CA LEU A 87 -3.56 10.55 -6.35
C LEU A 87 -3.27 11.09 -7.76
N ALA A 88 -4.18 10.87 -8.71
CA ALA A 88 -4.04 11.36 -10.07
C ALA A 88 -3.90 12.89 -10.10
N ARG A 89 -4.71 13.60 -9.30
CA ARG A 89 -4.63 15.07 -9.18
C ARG A 89 -3.33 15.53 -8.54
N ARG A 90 -2.85 14.87 -7.48
CA ARG A 90 -1.53 15.16 -6.88
C ARG A 90 -0.41 15.00 -7.90
N PHE A 91 -0.46 13.94 -8.70
CA PHE A 91 0.50 13.73 -9.78
C PHE A 91 0.47 14.86 -10.80
N ILE A 92 -0.72 15.24 -11.28
CA ILE A 92 -0.90 16.34 -12.24
C ILE A 92 -0.35 17.66 -11.69
N LEU A 93 -0.60 17.97 -10.42
CA LEU A 93 -0.08 19.19 -9.78
C LEU A 93 1.45 19.17 -9.68
N ARG A 94 2.05 18.04 -9.29
CA ARG A 94 3.51 17.87 -9.29
C ARG A 94 4.09 18.09 -10.70
N LEU A 95 3.51 17.45 -11.70
CA LEU A 95 3.92 17.56 -13.10
C LEU A 95 3.79 19.00 -13.63
N ALA A 96 2.67 19.66 -13.32
CA ALA A 96 2.44 21.05 -13.69
C ALA A 96 3.49 21.98 -13.07
N LYS A 97 3.83 21.77 -11.79
CA LYS A 97 4.90 22.51 -11.12
C LYS A 97 6.26 22.31 -11.81
N GLU A 98 6.59 21.07 -12.18
CA GLU A 98 7.82 20.75 -12.92
C GLU A 98 7.85 21.43 -14.31
N CYS A 99 6.69 21.58 -14.96
CA CYS A 99 6.53 22.30 -16.21
C CYS A 99 6.44 23.84 -16.05
N GLY A 100 6.64 24.37 -14.83
CA GLY A 100 6.67 25.81 -14.56
C GLY A 100 5.31 26.47 -14.29
N TYR A 101 4.24 25.69 -14.13
CA TYR A 101 2.95 26.23 -13.70
C TYR A 101 2.95 26.54 -12.20
N GLY A 102 2.41 27.69 -11.81
CA GLY A 102 2.16 28.01 -10.42
C GLY A 102 0.98 27.20 -9.89
N VAL A 103 1.21 26.36 -8.87
CA VAL A 103 0.19 25.43 -8.31
C VAL A 103 0.26 25.25 -6.78
N ASP A 104 1.09 26.04 -6.08
CA ASP A 104 1.45 25.78 -4.67
C ASP A 104 0.27 25.81 -3.66
N ASP A 105 -0.85 26.45 -4.02
CA ASP A 105 -2.06 26.55 -3.18
C ASP A 105 -3.26 25.79 -3.79
N VAL A 106 -3.03 25.02 -4.85
CA VAL A 106 -4.11 24.24 -5.49
C VAL A 106 -4.34 22.98 -4.68
N ASN A 107 -5.56 22.79 -4.19
CA ASN A 107 -5.90 21.62 -3.40
C ASN A 107 -6.32 20.45 -4.33
N PRO A 108 -5.61 19.31 -4.32
CA PRO A 108 -6.01 18.13 -5.10
C PRO A 108 -7.38 17.55 -4.69
N GLY A 109 -7.92 17.95 -3.53
CA GLY A 109 -9.27 17.62 -3.09
C GLY A 109 -10.39 18.43 -3.76
N ASP A 110 -10.08 19.50 -4.50
CA ASP A 110 -11.09 20.39 -5.07
C ASP A 110 -12.01 19.66 -6.06
N ALA A 111 -13.32 19.87 -5.96
CA ALA A 111 -14.29 19.21 -6.83
C ALA A 111 -14.24 19.71 -8.29
N GLU A 112 -13.71 20.93 -8.52
CA GLU A 112 -13.53 21.50 -9.86
C GLU A 112 -12.46 20.73 -10.66
N ASN A 113 -12.58 20.79 -11.98
CA ASN A 113 -11.61 20.27 -12.93
C ASN A 113 -10.20 20.85 -12.66
N ILE A 114 -9.23 19.97 -12.38
CA ILE A 114 -7.90 20.38 -11.97
C ILE A 114 -7.16 21.16 -13.06
N PHE A 115 -7.31 20.79 -14.33
CA PHE A 115 -6.66 21.49 -15.45
C PHE A 115 -7.23 22.90 -15.64
N LYS A 116 -8.53 23.07 -15.39
CA LYS A 116 -9.17 24.40 -15.41
C LYS A 116 -8.64 25.30 -14.30
N ILE A 117 -8.43 24.77 -13.08
CA ILE A 117 -7.84 25.52 -11.98
C ILE A 117 -6.43 25.99 -12.35
N ILE A 118 -5.59 25.08 -12.88
CA ILE A 118 -4.23 25.39 -13.33
C ILE A 118 -4.25 26.46 -14.42
N GLY A 119 -5.11 26.31 -15.45
CA GLY A 119 -5.23 27.26 -16.55
C GLY A 119 -5.65 28.66 -16.08
N ARG A 120 -6.69 28.75 -15.24
CA ARG A 120 -7.17 30.02 -14.66
C ARG A 120 -6.05 30.73 -13.89
N ARG A 121 -5.28 29.99 -13.09
CA ARG A 121 -4.21 30.55 -12.25
C ARG A 121 -3.01 31.05 -13.06
N ASN A 122 -2.72 30.41 -14.18
CA ASN A 122 -1.57 30.72 -15.02
C ASN A 122 -1.94 31.54 -16.26
N SER A 123 -3.21 31.95 -16.35
CA SER A 123 -3.69 32.90 -17.37
C SER A 123 -3.30 34.33 -16.97
N GLY A 124 -2.92 35.13 -17.95
CA GLY A 124 -2.62 36.55 -17.78
C GLY A 124 -3.09 37.37 -18.97
N LEU A 125 -2.81 38.67 -18.96
CA LEU A 125 -3.23 39.63 -19.99
C LEU A 125 -2.89 39.19 -21.42
N ASN A 126 -1.78 38.48 -21.61
CA ASN A 126 -1.26 38.09 -22.92
C ASN A 126 -1.43 36.59 -23.26
N ARG A 127 -1.98 35.78 -22.34
CA ARG A 127 -2.14 34.33 -22.53
C ARG A 127 -3.32 33.83 -21.70
N VAL A 128 -4.36 33.37 -22.38
CA VAL A 128 -5.49 32.69 -21.75
C VAL A 128 -5.31 31.19 -21.93
N LEU A 129 -5.33 30.46 -20.82
CA LEU A 129 -5.18 29.01 -20.77
C LEU A 129 -6.48 28.38 -20.30
N ASP A 130 -7.16 27.69 -21.21
CA ASP A 130 -8.25 26.78 -20.86
C ASP A 130 -7.70 25.41 -20.42
N SER A 131 -8.59 24.54 -19.94
CA SER A 131 -8.21 23.20 -19.48
C SER A 131 -7.56 22.35 -20.56
N GLU A 132 -7.92 22.55 -21.83
CA GLU A 132 -7.46 21.73 -22.94
C GLU A 132 -6.08 22.13 -23.43
N ALA A 133 -5.78 23.44 -23.40
CA ALA A 133 -4.44 23.96 -23.60
C ALA A 133 -3.48 23.41 -22.53
N VAL A 134 -3.85 23.46 -21.25
CA VAL A 134 -3.03 22.91 -20.15
C VAL A 134 -2.83 21.40 -20.33
N LEU A 135 -3.90 20.65 -20.59
CA LEU A 135 -3.81 19.21 -20.80
C LEU A 135 -2.91 18.86 -22.00
N ARG A 136 -3.00 19.61 -23.10
CA ARG A 136 -2.15 19.40 -24.28
C ARG A 136 -0.68 19.64 -23.97
N GLU A 137 -0.36 20.63 -23.14
CA GLU A 137 1.02 20.92 -22.74
C GLU A 137 1.59 19.91 -21.75
N LEU A 138 0.79 19.41 -20.81
CA LEU A 138 1.26 18.43 -19.81
C LEU A 138 1.30 16.98 -20.33
N ARG A 139 0.58 16.67 -21.42
CA ARG A 139 0.43 15.30 -21.93
C ARG A 139 1.75 14.62 -22.28
N PRO A 140 2.70 15.25 -23.02
CA PRO A 140 3.98 14.60 -23.33
C PRO A 140 4.73 14.15 -22.07
N GLU A 141 4.74 14.98 -21.03
CA GLU A 141 5.44 14.65 -19.79
C GLU A 141 4.69 13.62 -18.93
N LEU A 142 3.37 13.61 -18.99
CA LEU A 142 2.57 12.53 -18.40
C LEU A 142 2.88 11.19 -19.08
N GLU A 143 2.99 11.18 -20.41
CA GLU A 143 3.36 9.97 -21.17
C GLU A 143 4.79 9.51 -20.82
N ALA A 144 5.75 10.44 -20.73
CA ALA A 144 7.13 10.14 -20.35
C ALA A 144 7.24 9.61 -18.91
N GLN A 145 6.57 10.22 -17.94
CA GLN A 145 6.72 9.85 -16.52
C GLN A 145 5.84 8.68 -16.09
N VAL A 146 4.73 8.39 -16.79
CA VAL A 146 3.81 7.31 -16.41
C VAL A 146 3.83 6.17 -17.43
N ALA A 147 3.53 6.46 -18.69
CA ALA A 147 3.35 5.42 -19.70
C ALA A 147 4.68 4.71 -20.07
N GLN A 148 5.82 5.38 -19.87
CA GLN A 148 7.17 4.84 -20.08
C GLN A 148 7.86 4.41 -18.78
N GLU A 149 7.16 4.39 -17.63
CA GLU A 149 7.72 3.90 -16.38
C GLU A 149 7.62 2.37 -16.30
N TYR A 150 8.74 1.70 -16.60
CA TYR A 150 8.81 0.24 -16.71
C TYR A 150 8.90 -0.49 -15.37
N ARG A 151 9.10 0.22 -14.25
CA ARG A 151 8.96 -0.37 -12.90
C ARG A 151 7.51 -0.74 -12.58
N MET A 152 6.54 -0.16 -13.29
CA MET A 152 5.13 -0.51 -13.17
C MET A 152 4.70 -1.49 -14.27
N ALA A 153 3.82 -2.42 -13.89
CA ALA A 153 3.14 -3.31 -14.82
C ALA A 153 2.41 -2.51 -15.91
N LYS A 154 2.45 -3.00 -17.16
CA LYS A 154 1.91 -2.30 -18.33
C LYS A 154 0.47 -1.81 -18.12
N ASP A 155 -0.41 -2.69 -17.69
CA ASP A 155 -1.83 -2.34 -17.53
C ASP A 155 -2.07 -1.40 -16.34
N PHE A 156 -1.18 -1.41 -15.33
CA PHE A 156 -1.23 -0.46 -14.23
C PHE A 156 -0.85 0.96 -14.69
N ARG A 157 0.26 1.11 -15.44
CA ARG A 157 0.65 2.43 -15.99
C ARG A 157 -0.38 2.98 -16.98
N VAL A 158 -1.01 2.12 -17.78
CA VAL A 158 -2.13 2.49 -18.65
C VAL A 158 -3.31 3.01 -17.81
N ALA A 159 -3.67 2.30 -16.74
CA ALA A 159 -4.72 2.76 -15.83
C ALA A 159 -4.40 4.11 -15.19
N MET A 160 -3.18 4.30 -14.66
CA MET A 160 -2.76 5.58 -14.05
C MET A 160 -2.76 6.72 -15.06
N SER A 161 -2.33 6.47 -16.30
CA SER A 161 -2.35 7.46 -17.39
C SER A 161 -3.79 7.89 -17.68
N HIS A 162 -4.71 6.94 -17.80
CA HIS A 162 -6.13 7.25 -18.00
C HIS A 162 -6.73 7.99 -16.81
N LEU A 163 -6.44 7.60 -15.57
CA LEU A 163 -6.93 8.32 -14.40
C LEU A 163 -6.48 9.79 -14.44
N CYS A 164 -5.22 10.07 -14.75
CA CYS A 164 -4.72 11.43 -14.85
C CYS A 164 -5.40 12.23 -15.99
N LEU A 165 -5.45 11.66 -17.21
CA LEU A 165 -6.06 12.33 -18.37
C LEU A 165 -7.57 12.59 -18.18
N ARG A 166 -8.25 11.77 -17.38
CA ARG A 166 -9.70 11.87 -17.12
C ARG A 166 -10.04 12.74 -15.92
N GLU A 167 -9.09 13.38 -15.25
CA GLU A 167 -9.40 14.43 -14.26
C GLU A 167 -9.85 15.76 -14.90
N ASN A 168 -9.92 15.80 -16.23
CA ASN A 168 -10.51 16.87 -17.02
C ASN A 168 -12.06 16.79 -17.09
N VAL A 169 -12.72 16.49 -15.96
CA VAL A 169 -14.18 16.26 -15.91
C VAL A 169 -14.89 17.52 -15.42
N HIS A 170 -15.96 17.92 -16.10
CA HIS A 170 -16.84 18.98 -15.63
C HIS A 170 -17.69 18.49 -14.43
N PRO A 171 -17.97 19.31 -13.39
CA PRO A 171 -18.71 18.86 -12.21
C PRO A 171 -20.10 18.23 -12.48
N SER A 172 -20.71 18.56 -13.62
CA SER A 172 -22.02 18.04 -14.04
C SER A 172 -21.96 16.75 -14.87
N GLN A 173 -20.76 16.23 -15.16
CA GLN A 173 -20.56 15.03 -15.96
C GLN A 173 -20.18 13.84 -15.08
N GLU A 174 -20.62 12.64 -15.48
CA GLU A 174 -20.20 11.41 -14.82
C GLU A 174 -18.70 11.18 -14.99
N TYR A 175 -18.07 10.65 -13.94
CA TYR A 175 -16.65 10.33 -13.96
C TYR A 175 -16.38 9.10 -14.83
N THR A 176 -15.98 9.34 -16.07
CA THR A 176 -15.80 8.29 -17.10
C THR A 176 -14.70 7.27 -16.77
N ALA A 177 -13.81 7.55 -15.82
CA ALA A 177 -12.75 6.64 -15.38
C ALA A 177 -13.15 5.75 -14.18
N GLN A 178 -14.40 5.82 -13.71
CA GLN A 178 -14.89 4.97 -12.61
C GLN A 178 -14.65 3.47 -12.82
N PRO A 179 -14.82 2.89 -14.04
CA PRO A 179 -14.53 1.47 -14.25
C PRO A 179 -13.09 1.07 -13.92
N LEU A 180 -12.11 1.97 -14.05
CA LEU A 180 -10.72 1.72 -13.65
C LEU A 180 -10.58 1.59 -12.14
N ILE A 181 -11.28 2.45 -11.39
CA ILE A 181 -11.31 2.40 -9.92
C ILE A 181 -12.03 1.13 -9.46
N ASP A 182 -13.17 0.80 -10.05
CA ASP A 182 -13.92 -0.42 -9.73
C ASP A 182 -13.08 -1.68 -9.99
N TRP A 183 -12.24 -1.66 -11.04
CA TRP A 183 -11.30 -2.74 -11.36
C TRP A 183 -10.13 -2.82 -10.38
N LEU A 184 -9.47 -1.68 -10.08
CA LEU A 184 -8.37 -1.59 -9.10
C LEU A 184 -8.81 -2.02 -7.70
N THR A 185 -10.04 -1.71 -7.31
CA THR A 185 -10.60 -2.03 -5.99
C THR A 185 -11.24 -3.41 -5.93
N GLY A 186 -11.38 -4.10 -7.07
CA GLY A 186 -12.03 -5.40 -7.16
C GLY A 186 -13.55 -5.37 -6.99
N GLU A 187 -14.18 -4.19 -7.04
CA GLU A 187 -15.66 -4.06 -7.07
C GLU A 187 -16.24 -4.63 -8.37
N LYS A 188 -15.56 -4.40 -9.50
CA LYS A 188 -15.89 -5.01 -10.80
C LYS A 188 -14.65 -5.66 -11.40
N THR A 189 -14.49 -6.94 -11.12
CA THR A 189 -13.32 -7.73 -11.59
C THR A 189 -13.41 -8.18 -13.05
N ARG A 190 -14.55 -7.98 -13.72
CA ARG A 190 -14.73 -8.36 -15.12
C ARG A 190 -13.84 -7.50 -16.03
N ILE A 191 -12.87 -8.13 -16.67
CA ILE A 191 -11.91 -7.44 -17.56
C ILE A 191 -12.59 -6.66 -18.69
N SER A 192 -13.77 -7.10 -19.16
CA SER A 192 -14.55 -6.42 -20.19
C SER A 192 -14.92 -4.97 -19.83
N SER A 193 -15.00 -4.64 -18.53
CA SER A 193 -15.28 -3.28 -18.06
C SER A 193 -14.14 -2.30 -18.30
N VAL A 194 -12.91 -2.80 -18.42
CA VAL A 194 -11.69 -1.97 -18.58
C VAL A 194 -10.99 -2.15 -19.93
N ARG A 195 -11.44 -3.10 -20.76
CA ARG A 195 -10.97 -3.24 -22.16
C ARG A 195 -11.03 -1.95 -22.99
N PRO A 196 -12.05 -1.07 -22.86
CA PRO A 196 -12.07 0.21 -23.58
C PRO A 196 -10.89 1.16 -23.24
N PHE A 197 -10.19 0.91 -22.14
CA PHE A 197 -8.98 1.62 -21.72
C PHE A 197 -7.69 0.87 -22.12
N SER A 198 -7.78 -0.10 -23.02
CA SER A 198 -6.64 -0.94 -23.44
C SER A 198 -5.98 -1.73 -22.29
N ILE A 199 -6.79 -2.12 -21.30
CA ILE A 199 -6.39 -3.01 -20.20
C ILE A 199 -6.90 -4.42 -20.50
N TYR A 200 -6.02 -5.42 -20.42
CA TYR A 200 -6.31 -6.81 -20.82
C TYR A 200 -6.00 -7.83 -19.74
N THR A 201 -5.32 -7.44 -18.67
CA THR A 201 -4.88 -8.29 -17.56
C THR A 201 -5.85 -8.18 -16.39
N ALA A 202 -6.42 -9.31 -15.97
CA ALA A 202 -7.18 -9.37 -14.73
C ALA A 202 -6.26 -9.34 -13.51
N ILE A 203 -6.71 -8.71 -12.41
CA ILE A 203 -6.02 -8.76 -11.13
C ILE A 203 -6.46 -10.05 -10.41
N ASN A 204 -5.55 -11.02 -10.30
CA ASN A 204 -5.82 -12.34 -9.76
C ASN A 204 -4.61 -12.86 -8.97
N ARG A 205 -4.63 -14.14 -8.56
CA ARG A 205 -3.57 -14.75 -7.75
C ARG A 205 -2.17 -14.63 -8.36
N THR A 206 -2.05 -14.70 -9.69
CA THR A 206 -0.74 -14.68 -10.36
C THR A 206 -0.26 -13.29 -10.73
N THR A 207 -1.16 -12.32 -10.88
CA THR A 207 -0.82 -10.97 -11.36
C THR A 207 -0.80 -9.92 -10.25
N SER A 208 -1.55 -10.14 -9.17
CA SER A 208 -1.77 -9.15 -8.09
C SER A 208 -0.49 -8.62 -7.46
N ARG A 209 0.55 -9.45 -7.37
CA ARG A 209 1.84 -9.03 -6.82
C ARG A 209 2.47 -7.90 -7.65
N HIS A 210 2.45 -8.00 -8.97
CA HIS A 210 2.95 -6.95 -9.85
C HIS A 210 2.12 -5.66 -9.73
N PHE A 211 0.82 -5.78 -9.50
CA PHE A 211 -0.06 -4.63 -9.26
C PHE A 211 0.21 -3.98 -7.90
N LEU A 212 0.49 -4.76 -6.85
CA LEU A 212 0.90 -4.26 -5.54
C LEU A 212 2.25 -3.52 -5.63
N GLU A 213 3.26 -4.15 -6.24
CA GLU A 213 4.58 -3.54 -6.48
C GLU A 213 4.44 -2.21 -7.26
N SER A 214 3.62 -2.20 -8.32
CA SER A 214 3.35 -0.99 -9.11
C SER A 214 2.65 0.11 -8.30
N ALA A 215 1.70 -0.25 -7.44
CA ALA A 215 0.98 0.70 -6.62
C ALA A 215 1.86 1.33 -5.55
N LEU A 216 2.69 0.53 -4.85
CA LEU A 216 3.65 1.03 -3.86
C LEU A 216 4.64 2.02 -4.49
N PHE A 217 5.18 1.65 -5.66
CA PHE A 217 6.00 2.54 -6.46
C PHE A 217 5.26 3.84 -6.82
N TRP A 218 4.03 3.73 -7.34
CA TRP A 218 3.20 4.87 -7.73
C TRP A 218 2.93 5.83 -6.58
N PHE A 219 2.59 5.33 -5.38
CA PHE A 219 2.31 6.20 -4.24
C PHE A 219 3.51 7.08 -3.87
N LYS A 220 4.71 6.50 -3.89
CA LYS A 220 5.95 7.26 -3.73
C LYS A 220 6.17 8.25 -4.87
N HIS A 221 5.97 7.80 -6.11
CA HIS A 221 6.15 8.62 -7.31
C HIS A 221 5.19 9.83 -7.38
N VAL A 222 4.00 9.73 -6.78
CA VAL A 222 3.05 10.85 -6.63
C VAL A 222 3.45 11.83 -5.51
N GLY A 223 4.42 11.47 -4.67
CA GLY A 223 4.98 12.33 -3.62
C GLY A 223 4.55 11.99 -2.20
N TYR A 224 4.12 10.76 -1.92
CA TYR A 224 4.14 10.26 -0.53
C TYR A 224 5.57 9.86 -0.14
N ALA A 225 5.88 9.91 1.16
CA ALA A 225 7.18 9.42 1.66
C ALA A 225 7.38 7.92 1.34
N GLY A 226 6.28 7.18 1.33
CA GLY A 226 6.18 5.76 1.04
C GLY A 226 4.80 5.24 1.45
N THR A 227 4.70 3.94 1.71
CA THR A 227 3.49 3.28 2.19
C THR A 227 3.73 2.51 3.48
N VAL A 228 2.85 2.65 4.45
CA VAL A 228 2.80 1.79 5.65
C VAL A 228 1.57 0.90 5.54
N ILE A 229 1.78 -0.41 5.52
CA ILE A 229 0.71 -1.42 5.52
C ILE A 229 0.74 -2.13 6.86
N VAL A 230 -0.30 -1.98 7.66
CA VAL A 230 -0.52 -2.76 8.88
C VAL A 230 -1.45 -3.92 8.54
N LEU A 231 -0.98 -5.16 8.68
CA LEU A 231 -1.78 -6.36 8.46
C LEU A 231 -1.99 -7.08 9.80
N ASP A 232 -3.22 -7.03 10.33
CA ASP A 232 -3.61 -7.87 11.46
C ASP A 232 -3.74 -9.32 10.99
N ASN A 233 -2.81 -10.13 11.46
CA ASN A 233 -2.65 -11.55 11.14
C ASN A 233 -3.10 -12.47 12.28
N SER A 234 -3.72 -11.93 13.33
CA SER A 234 -4.10 -12.68 14.54
C SER A 234 -5.06 -13.81 14.22
N ARG A 235 -5.95 -13.58 13.24
CA ARG A 235 -6.94 -14.56 12.79
C ARG A 235 -6.31 -15.85 12.24
N ILE A 236 -5.10 -15.77 11.70
CA ILE A 236 -4.41 -16.91 11.08
C ILE A 236 -3.91 -17.92 12.12
N ALA A 237 -3.51 -17.44 13.30
CA ALA A 237 -2.95 -18.29 14.35
C ALA A 237 -4.01 -19.07 15.16
N LEU A 238 -5.31 -18.74 15.01
CA LEU A 238 -6.39 -19.38 15.77
C LEU A 238 -6.53 -20.86 15.42
N SER A 239 -6.45 -21.74 16.41
CA SER A 239 -6.55 -23.20 16.26
C SER A 239 -7.97 -23.72 15.98
N SER A 240 -8.98 -22.96 16.39
CA SER A 240 -10.41 -23.27 16.23
C SER A 240 -11.20 -22.04 15.78
N ASP A 241 -12.36 -22.27 15.18
CA ASP A 241 -13.27 -21.20 14.77
C ASP A 241 -13.87 -20.50 16.01
N PRO A 242 -13.67 -19.18 16.19
CA PRO A 242 -14.23 -18.45 17.33
C PRO A 242 -15.75 -18.24 17.24
N LYS A 243 -16.40 -18.60 16.12
CA LYS A 243 -17.86 -18.48 15.91
C LYS A 243 -18.44 -17.06 16.06
N ASP A 244 -17.63 -16.05 15.78
CA ASP A 244 -18.02 -14.64 15.82
C ASP A 244 -18.53 -14.09 14.47
N GLY A 245 -18.78 -14.98 13.50
CA GLY A 245 -19.24 -14.64 12.16
C GLY A 245 -18.16 -14.05 11.24
N ARG A 246 -16.93 -13.84 11.73
CA ARG A 246 -15.80 -13.37 10.92
C ARG A 246 -15.05 -14.55 10.27
N ARG A 247 -14.11 -14.25 9.37
CA ARG A 247 -13.42 -15.29 8.57
C ARG A 247 -12.61 -16.25 9.42
N TYR A 248 -12.84 -17.55 9.30
CA TYR A 248 -11.94 -18.56 9.83
C TYR A 248 -11.12 -19.22 8.73
N TYR A 249 -9.87 -19.57 9.04
CA TYR A 249 -8.91 -20.13 8.08
C TYR A 249 -8.72 -21.61 8.33
N THR A 250 -8.75 -22.40 7.27
CA THR A 250 -8.32 -23.80 7.34
C THR A 250 -6.81 -23.89 7.40
N LYS A 251 -6.27 -25.03 7.84
CA LYS A 251 -4.81 -25.25 7.87
C LYS A 251 -4.14 -25.03 6.51
N ALA A 252 -4.81 -25.42 5.41
CA ALA A 252 -4.32 -25.19 4.05
C ALA A 252 -4.26 -23.69 3.71
N MET A 253 -5.27 -22.91 4.09
CA MET A 253 -5.26 -21.46 3.88
C MET A 253 -4.20 -20.76 4.74
N VAL A 254 -3.93 -21.25 5.95
CA VAL A 254 -2.81 -20.75 6.78
C VAL A 254 -1.47 -20.97 6.06
N MET A 255 -1.26 -22.15 5.49
CA MET A 255 -0.05 -22.47 4.70
C MET A 255 0.09 -21.56 3.47
N ASP A 256 -1.00 -21.37 2.71
CA ASP A 256 -1.02 -20.43 1.57
C ASP A 256 -0.66 -19.00 2.02
N HIS A 257 -1.17 -18.55 3.17
CA HIS A 257 -0.84 -17.24 3.70
C HIS A 257 0.63 -17.12 4.14
N TYR A 258 1.16 -18.15 4.83
CA TYR A 258 2.57 -18.17 5.22
C TYR A 258 3.52 -18.22 4.02
N GLU A 259 3.11 -18.86 2.94
CA GLU A 259 3.83 -18.81 1.68
C GLU A 259 3.86 -17.39 1.09
N ILE A 260 2.73 -16.67 1.11
CA ILE A 260 2.68 -15.26 0.68
C ILE A 260 3.59 -14.37 1.54
N LEU A 261 3.60 -14.56 2.86
CA LEU A 261 4.49 -13.81 3.74
C LEU A 261 5.97 -14.10 3.45
N ARG A 262 6.30 -15.39 3.25
CA ARG A 262 7.65 -15.84 2.87
C ARG A 262 8.06 -15.20 1.54
N GLU A 263 7.16 -15.16 0.57
CA GLU A 263 7.32 -14.47 -0.70
C GLU A 263 7.58 -12.98 -0.58
N PHE A 264 6.89 -12.29 0.33
CA PHE A 264 7.15 -10.87 0.60
C PHE A 264 8.50 -10.63 1.24
N VAL A 265 8.93 -11.50 2.16
CA VAL A 265 10.26 -11.41 2.77
C VAL A 265 11.35 -11.63 1.70
N ASP A 266 11.21 -12.67 0.87
CA ASP A 266 12.19 -13.00 -0.18
C ASP A 266 12.26 -11.95 -1.30
N GLY A 267 11.21 -11.15 -1.49
CA GLY A 267 11.11 -10.14 -2.55
C GLY A 267 10.90 -8.73 -2.02
N ILE A 268 11.43 -8.44 -0.83
CA ILE A 268 11.23 -7.17 -0.14
C ILE A 268 11.77 -5.98 -0.95
N ASP A 269 12.85 -6.19 -1.69
CA ASP A 269 13.50 -5.23 -2.60
C ASP A 269 12.55 -4.67 -3.67
N ARG A 270 11.50 -5.42 -4.04
CA ARG A 270 10.49 -4.99 -5.01
C ARG A 270 9.39 -4.12 -4.42
N LEU A 271 9.25 -4.07 -3.09
CA LEU A 271 8.20 -3.31 -2.40
C LEU A 271 8.62 -1.85 -2.15
N SER A 272 8.98 -1.15 -3.23
CA SER A 272 9.59 0.20 -3.19
C SER A 272 8.90 1.16 -2.20
N GLY A 273 9.66 1.63 -1.21
CA GLY A 273 9.18 2.59 -0.22
C GLY A 273 8.08 2.06 0.70
N ALA A 274 8.05 0.75 0.99
CA ALA A 274 7.00 0.14 1.81
C ALA A 274 7.50 -0.40 3.15
N LEU A 275 6.75 -0.11 4.21
CA LEU A 275 6.86 -0.80 5.49
C LEU A 275 5.62 -1.68 5.69
N LEU A 276 5.81 -2.99 5.79
CA LEU A 276 4.76 -3.95 6.14
C LEU A 276 4.90 -4.33 7.60
N VAL A 277 3.88 -4.06 8.42
CA VAL A 277 3.82 -4.46 9.82
C VAL A 277 2.76 -5.55 9.97
N ILE A 278 3.21 -6.80 10.10
CA ILE A 278 2.39 -7.98 10.36
C ILE A 278 2.17 -8.07 11.87
N VAL A 279 0.98 -7.71 12.33
CA VAL A 279 0.64 -7.75 13.76
C VAL A 279 -0.02 -9.09 14.08
N THR A 280 0.40 -9.74 15.15
CA THR A 280 -0.14 -11.06 15.52
C THR A 280 -0.05 -11.32 17.03
N SER A 281 -0.67 -12.40 17.47
CA SER A 281 -0.69 -12.85 18.87
C SER A 281 0.45 -13.83 19.17
N SER A 282 0.67 -14.14 20.45
CA SER A 282 1.70 -15.07 20.91
C SER A 282 1.60 -16.47 20.30
N GLU A 283 0.42 -16.91 19.88
CA GLU A 283 0.16 -18.19 19.21
C GLU A 283 0.95 -18.32 17.91
N PHE A 284 1.24 -17.20 17.24
CA PHE A 284 2.11 -17.18 16.07
C PHE A 284 3.52 -17.67 16.39
N LEU A 285 4.00 -17.49 17.63
CA LEU A 285 5.36 -17.90 18.03
C LEU A 285 5.54 -19.41 18.18
N ASN A 286 4.48 -20.19 18.02
CA ASN A 286 4.57 -21.63 18.21
C ASN A 286 5.41 -22.29 17.08
N GLU A 287 6.51 -22.92 17.49
CA GLU A 287 7.47 -23.61 16.60
C GLU A 287 7.03 -25.06 16.26
N ASP A 288 5.98 -25.60 16.90
CA ASP A 288 5.44 -26.92 16.59
C ASP A 288 4.73 -26.92 15.23
N ASN A 289 5.12 -27.84 14.34
CA ASN A 289 4.53 -28.02 13.02
C ASN A 289 3.08 -28.53 13.04
N ARG A 290 2.59 -29.00 14.19
CA ARG A 290 1.19 -29.37 14.42
C ARG A 290 0.33 -28.16 14.77
N SER A 291 0.94 -27.10 15.29
CA SER A 291 0.28 -25.85 15.62
C SER A 291 -0.06 -25.03 14.37
N ARG A 292 -0.61 -23.83 14.58
CA ARG A 292 -0.80 -22.81 13.54
C ARG A 292 0.18 -21.65 13.67
N GLY A 293 1.19 -21.75 14.53
CA GLY A 293 2.28 -20.77 14.59
C GLY A 293 3.22 -20.85 13.39
N PHE A 294 4.25 -20.03 13.36
CA PHE A 294 5.20 -19.97 12.25
C PHE A 294 5.95 -21.30 12.04
N GLY A 295 6.04 -22.15 13.06
CA GLY A 295 6.67 -23.48 12.95
C GLY A 295 5.96 -24.43 11.97
N LEU A 296 4.70 -24.14 11.66
CA LEU A 296 3.92 -24.84 10.63
C LEU A 296 4.56 -24.69 9.23
N TYR A 297 5.23 -23.57 8.94
CA TYR A 297 5.83 -23.30 7.64
C TYR A 297 7.30 -22.91 7.79
N GLN A 298 8.17 -23.91 7.73
CA GLN A 298 9.62 -23.78 7.93
C GLN A 298 10.28 -22.75 7.02
N ALA A 299 9.81 -22.63 5.77
CA ALA A 299 10.37 -21.64 4.85
C ALA A 299 10.13 -20.20 5.33
N LEU A 300 9.00 -19.88 5.95
CA LEU A 300 8.80 -18.56 6.58
C LEU A 300 9.61 -18.44 7.87
N MET A 301 9.54 -19.44 8.74
CA MET A 301 10.22 -19.46 10.05
C MET A 301 11.70 -19.09 9.92
N THR A 302 12.41 -19.71 8.97
CA THR A 302 13.85 -19.50 8.74
C THR A 302 14.23 -18.08 8.31
N ARG A 303 13.31 -17.26 7.78
CA ARG A 303 13.60 -15.85 7.45
C ARG A 303 13.26 -14.86 8.56
N ILE A 304 12.35 -15.23 9.46
CA ILE A 304 11.80 -14.28 10.46
C ILE A 304 12.34 -14.52 11.86
N MET A 305 12.81 -15.73 12.14
CA MET A 305 13.34 -16.09 13.44
C MET A 305 14.59 -15.27 13.77
N ASP A 306 14.77 -14.98 15.05
CA ASP A 306 15.92 -14.21 15.55
C ASP A 306 17.24 -14.95 15.22
N ASP A 307 18.02 -14.45 14.26
CA ASP A 307 19.35 -14.95 13.91
C ASP A 307 20.36 -14.73 15.05
N VAL A 308 20.17 -13.65 15.82
CA VAL A 308 20.98 -13.31 17.00
C VAL A 308 20.07 -13.25 18.21
N ARG A 309 20.26 -14.17 19.16
CA ARG A 309 19.50 -14.26 20.40
C ARG A 309 20.38 -13.86 21.58
N ASP A 310 20.09 -12.70 22.16
CA ASP A 310 20.65 -12.33 23.46
C ASP A 310 19.70 -12.73 24.59
N LYS A 311 20.26 -13.07 25.76
CA LYS A 311 19.47 -13.51 26.92
C LYS A 311 18.71 -12.36 27.58
N ASN A 312 19.21 -11.13 27.49
CA ASN A 312 18.71 -9.96 28.22
C ASN A 312 18.30 -8.80 27.31
N LEU A 313 18.80 -8.74 26.08
CA LEU A 313 18.55 -7.66 25.13
C LEU A 313 17.53 -8.08 24.06
N VAL A 314 16.70 -7.12 23.64
CA VAL A 314 15.82 -7.23 22.46
C VAL A 314 16.53 -6.54 21.30
N ASN A 315 16.52 -7.15 20.12
CA ASN A 315 16.90 -6.46 18.89
C ASN A 315 15.67 -5.73 18.32
N PRO A 316 15.54 -4.39 18.47
CA PRO A 316 14.35 -3.66 18.01
C PRO A 316 14.24 -3.60 16.48
N ILE A 317 15.35 -3.85 15.77
CA ILE A 317 15.40 -3.84 14.29
C ILE A 317 15.26 -5.24 13.69
N ALA A 318 15.07 -6.29 14.50
CA ALA A 318 14.81 -7.64 14.00
C ALA A 318 13.56 -7.70 13.10
N SER A 319 13.46 -8.74 12.28
CA SER A 319 12.25 -9.01 11.50
C SER A 319 11.08 -9.36 12.41
N LEU A 320 11.31 -10.11 13.48
CA LEU A 320 10.30 -10.46 14.48
C LEU A 320 10.58 -9.74 15.80
N VAL A 321 9.59 -9.04 16.32
CA VAL A 321 9.70 -8.25 17.55
C VAL A 321 8.52 -8.58 18.46
N ARG A 322 8.80 -8.77 19.75
CA ARG A 322 7.80 -9.06 20.78
C ARG A 322 7.57 -7.79 21.59
N LEU A 323 6.33 -7.30 21.58
CA LEU A 323 5.95 -6.03 22.16
C LEU A 323 5.21 -6.24 23.48
N SER A 324 5.41 -5.31 24.42
CA SER A 324 4.75 -5.27 25.73
C SER A 324 4.14 -3.91 26.04
#